data_AF-A0A6B9Z685-F1
#
_entry.id   AF-A0A6B9Z685-F1
#
_cell.length_a   1.000
_cell.length_b   1.000
_cell.length_c   1.000
_cell.angle_alpha   90.00
_cell.angle_beta   90.00
_cell.angle_gamma   90.00
#
_symmetry.space_group_name_H-M   'P 1'
#
loop_
_entity.id
_entity.type
_entity.pdbx_description
1 polymer ?
#
loop_
_entity_poly.entity_id
_entity_poly.type
_entity_poly.pdbx_seq_one_letter_code
_entity_poly.pdbx_strand_id
1 'polypeptide(L)' 'MIDLQEVERYHNDLIDQFGGNKGVRDITGLEAALARPSMTFDQQDLYPTAADKGAAVFESLIINHPFIDGKNV' A
#
# COMPACT_ATOMS: atom_id res chain seq x y z
N MET A 1 3.35 7.88 9.82
CA MET A 1 2.64 6.63 9.48
C MET A 1 1.85 6.91 8.23
N ILE A 2 1.85 6.01 7.24
CA ILE A 2 1.01 6.21 6.05
C ILE A 2 -0.44 5.97 6.47
N ASP A 3 -1.31 6.96 6.27
CA ASP A 3 -2.69 6.90 6.72
C ASP A 3 -3.56 6.07 5.76
N LEU A 4 -4.37 5.19 6.34
CA LEU A 4 -5.22 4.26 5.58
C LEU A 4 -6.31 5.00 4.81
N GLN A 5 -6.95 6.00 5.44
CA GLN A 5 -8.02 6.77 4.79
C GLN A 5 -7.47 7.59 3.62
N GLU A 6 -6.29 8.16 3.77
CA GLU A 6 -5.64 8.88 2.69
C GLU A 6 -5.30 7.96 1.50
N VAL A 7 -4.81 6.75 1.77
CA VAL A 7 -4.52 5.75 0.73
C VAL A 7 -5.79 5.29 0.01
N GLU A 8 -6.86 5.01 0.75
CA GLU A 8 -8.17 4.67 0.17
C GLU A 8 -8.74 5.81 -0.67
N ARG A 9 -8.58 7.07 -0.21
CA ARG A 9 -9.00 8.24 -0.98
C ARG A 9 -8.24 8.34 -2.30
N TYR A 10 -6.92 8.21 -2.29
CA TYR A 10 -6.13 8.23 -3.53
C TYR A 10 -6.50 7.10 -4.48
N HIS A 11 -6.73 5.88 -3.96
CA HIS A 11 -7.20 4.76 -4.77
C HIS A 11 -8.56 5.07 -5.42
N ASN A 12 -9.50 5.59 -4.64
CA ASN A 12 -10.82 5.96 -5.14
C ASN A 12 -10.77 7.08 -6.19
N ASP A 13 -9.92 8.09 -6.00
CA ASP A 13 -9.71 9.18 -6.97
C ASP A 13 -9.18 8.62 -8.31
N LEU A 14 -8.26 7.63 -8.26
CA LEU A 14 -7.74 6.96 -9.45
C LEU A 14 -8.81 6.09 -10.14
N ILE A 15 -9.61 5.34 -9.38
CA ILE A 15 -10.72 4.56 -9.94
C ILE A 15 -11.76 5.48 -10.60
N ASP A 16 -12.07 6.63 -9.99
CA ASP A 16 -12.99 7.62 -10.59
C ASP A 16 -12.45 8.17 -11.91
N GLN A 17 -11.13 8.32 -12.04
CA GLN A 17 -10.49 8.84 -13.24
C GLN A 17 -10.33 7.78 -14.36
N PHE A 18 -9.96 6.56 -14.01
CA PHE A 18 -9.55 5.54 -14.98
C PHE A 18 -10.55 4.38 -15.13
N GLY A 19 -11.58 4.33 -14.29
CA GLY A 19 -12.57 3.26 -14.25
C GLY A 19 -12.12 2.06 -13.40
N GLY A 20 -13.08 1.17 -13.11
CA GLY A 20 -12.88 0.00 -12.24
C GLY A 20 -13.82 0.03 -11.03
N ASN A 21 -13.57 -0.85 -10.06
CA ASN A 21 -14.37 -0.93 -8.83
C ASN A 21 -13.60 -0.42 -7.61
N LYS A 22 -14.27 0.44 -6.83
CA LYS A 22 -13.77 0.89 -5.52
C LYS A 22 -13.84 -0.23 -4.48
N GLY A 23 -13.00 -0.12 -3.46
CA GLY A 23 -13.09 -0.93 -2.25
C GLY A 23 -11.84 -1.72 -1.93
N VAL A 24 -11.73 -2.10 -0.65
CA VAL A 24 -10.64 -2.90 -0.10
C VAL A 24 -11.11 -4.34 0.05
N ARG A 25 -10.38 -5.27 -0.57
CA ARG A 25 -10.57 -6.73 -0.50
C ARG A 25 -9.95 -7.32 0.77
N ASP A 26 -8.77 -6.84 1.15
CA ASP A 26 -8.01 -7.30 2.30
C ASP A 26 -7.42 -6.10 3.06
N ILE A 27 -8.13 -5.68 4.11
CA ILE A 27 -7.75 -4.54 4.94
C ILE A 27 -6.47 -4.82 5.73
N THR A 28 -6.33 -6.04 6.26
CA THR A 28 -5.17 -6.46 7.03
C THR A 28 -3.92 -6.48 6.15
N GLY A 29 -4.05 -6.98 4.92
CA GLY A 29 -2.97 -6.95 3.92
C GLY A 29 -2.58 -5.53 3.52
N LEU A 30 -3.54 -4.60 3.44
CA LEU A 30 -3.28 -3.17 3.19
C LEU A 30 -2.52 -2.54 4.35
N GLU A 31 -3.03 -2.67 5.58
CA GLU A 31 -2.40 -2.13 6.78
C GLU A 31 -0.98 -2.68 6.98
N ALA A 32 -0.77 -3.97 6.73
CA ALA A 32 0.55 -4.59 6.78
C ALA A 32 1.50 -3.97 5.75
N ALA A 33 1.05 -3.70 4.52
CA ALA A 33 1.85 -3.03 3.50
C ALA A 33 2.24 -1.61 3.93
N LEU A 34 1.29 -0.84 4.46
CA LEU A 34 1.49 0.55 4.90
C LEU A 34 2.39 0.66 6.14
N ALA A 35 2.47 -0.39 6.95
CA ALA A 35 3.34 -0.46 8.12
C ALA A 35 4.82 -0.73 7.78
N ARG A 36 5.13 -1.34 6.61
CA ARG A 36 6.49 -1.75 6.22
C ARG A 36 7.55 -0.64 6.37
N PRO A 37 7.32 0.62 5.95
CA PRO A 37 8.32 1.69 6.08
C PRO A 37 8.80 1.99 7.51
N SER A 38 8.03 1.58 8.51
CA SER A 38 8.33 1.78 9.94
C SER A 38 8.81 0.50 10.63
N MET A 39 9.02 -0.59 9.90
CA MET A 39 9.52 -1.84 10.47
C MET A 39 11.02 -1.72 10.78
N THR A 40 11.39 -2.25 11.94
CA THR A 40 12.77 -2.30 12.41
C THR A 40 13.15 -3.72 12.79
N PHE A 41 14.41 -4.09 12.59
CA PHE A 41 15.00 -5.33 13.10
C PHE A 41 16.31 -5.00 13.80
N ASP A 42 16.52 -5.55 15.00
CA ASP A 42 17.71 -5.26 15.81
C ASP A 42 17.99 -3.75 15.98
N GLN A 43 16.93 -2.99 16.29
CA GLN A 43 16.94 -1.52 16.44
C GLN A 43 17.36 -0.72 15.19
N GLN A 44 17.47 -1.38 14.03
CA GLN A 44 17.80 -0.76 12.75
C GLN A 44 16.58 -0.76 11.84
N ASP A 45 16.42 0.32 11.05
CA ASP A 45 15.39 0.39 10.01
C ASP A 45 15.61 -0.74 8.99
N LEU A 46 14.57 -1.54 8.75
CA LEU A 46 14.62 -2.59 7.72
C LEU A 46 14.72 -2.02 6.30
N TYR A 47 14.28 -0.77 6.12
CA TYR A 47 14.30 -0.05 4.86
C TYR A 47 15.00 1.30 5.06
N PRO A 48 16.33 1.39 4.88
CA PRO A 48 17.10 2.55 5.31
C PRO A 48 16.84 3.83 4.51
N THR A 49 16.47 3.70 3.23
CA THR A 49 16.25 4.85 2.34
C THR A 49 14.78 5.06 2.02
N ALA A 50 14.42 6.26 1.55
CA ALA A 50 13.07 6.54 1.05
C ALA A 50 12.69 5.63 -0.13
N ALA A 51 13.66 5.29 -0.99
CA ALA A 51 13.45 4.36 -2.10
C ALA A 51 13.14 2.95 -1.60
N ASP A 52 13.87 2.45 -0.59
CA ASP A 52 13.61 1.14 0.01
C ASP A 52 12.22 1.08 0.67
N LYS A 53 11.85 2.14 1.40
CA LYS A 53 10.55 2.26 2.05
C LYS A 53 9.41 2.22 1.02
N GLY A 54 9.56 2.98 -0.08
CA GLY A 54 8.59 2.97 -1.17
C GLY A 54 8.50 1.61 -1.86
N ALA A 55 9.65 1.01 -2.20
CA ALA A 55 9.71 -0.30 -2.83
C ALA A 55 9.04 -1.38 -1.97
N ALA A 56 9.26 -1.37 -0.66
CA ALA A 56 8.64 -2.31 0.27
C ALA A 56 7.10 -2.20 0.29
N VAL A 57 6.56 -0.98 0.27
CA VAL A 57 5.10 -0.76 0.20
C VAL A 57 4.58 -1.29 -1.13
N PHE A 58 5.16 -0.87 -2.26
CA PHE A 58 4.70 -1.28 -3.59
C PHE A 58 4.77 -2.78 -3.80
N GLU A 59 5.87 -3.43 -3.42
CA GLU A 59 6.03 -4.88 -3.45
C GLU A 59 4.87 -5.56 -2.71
N SER A 60 4.59 -5.14 -1.48
CA SER A 60 3.53 -5.74 -0.67
C SER A 60 2.13 -5.49 -1.24
N LEU A 61 1.87 -4.32 -1.80
CA LEU A 61 0.60 -4.02 -2.47
C LEU A 61 0.40 -4.88 -3.73
N ILE A 62 1.47 -5.08 -4.51
CA ILE A 62 1.46 -5.91 -5.71
C ILE A 62 1.25 -7.39 -5.33
N ILE A 63 1.94 -7.90 -4.32
CA ILE A 63 1.83 -9.32 -3.94
C ILE A 63 0.47 -9.62 -3.31
N ASN A 64 -0.01 -8.78 -2.39
CA ASN A 64 -1.20 -9.06 -1.60
C ASN A 64 -2.50 -8.64 -2.32
N HIS A 65 -2.41 -7.72 -3.29
CA HIS A 65 -3.55 -7.14 -4.00
C HIS A 65 -4.71 -6.77 -3.06
N PRO A 66 -4.50 -5.84 -2.12
CA PRO A 66 -5.48 -5.60 -1.07
C PRO A 66 -6.72 -4.86 -1.56
N PHE A 67 -6.71 -4.23 -2.73
CA PHE A 67 -7.87 -3.57 -3.32
C PHE A 67 -8.70 -4.54 -4.19
N ILE A 68 -9.98 -4.22 -4.35
CA ILE A 68 -10.90 -4.98 -5.22
C ILE A 68 -10.47 -4.85 -6.70
N ASP A 69 -9.99 -3.67 -7.11
CA ASP A 69 -9.61 -3.36 -8.48
C ASP A 69 -8.46 -2.34 -8.52
N GLY A 70 -7.95 -2.02 -9.70
CA GLY A 70 -6.79 -1.12 -9.89
C GLY A 70 -5.45 -1.85 -9.99
N LYS A 71 -5.48 -3.15 -10.30
CA LYS A 71 -4.29 -3.84 -10.84
C LYS A 71 -4.17 -3.47 -12.32
N ASN A 72 -2.99 -3.08 -12.77
CA ASN A 72 -2.71 -2.97 -14.20
C ASN A 72 -2.97 -4.35 -14.84
N VAL A 73 -3.74 -4.36 -15.93
CA VAL A 73 -3.82 -5.50 -16.87
C VAL A 73 -2.47 -5.68 -17.53
#